data_AF-A0A6P0VSH1-F1
#
_entry.id   AF-A0A6P0VSH1-F1
#
_cell.length_a   1.000
_cell.length_b   1.000
_cell.length_c   1.000
_cell.angle_alpha   90.00
_cell.angle_beta   90.00
_cell.angle_gamma   90.00
#
_symmetry.space_group_name_H-M   'P 1'
#
loop_
_entity.id
_entity.type
_entity.pdbx_description
1 polymer ?
#
loop_
_entity_poly.entity_id
_entity_poly.type
_entity_poly.pdbx_seq_one_letter_code
_entity_poly.pdbx_strand_id
1 'polypeptide(L)'
;MLPVIYSDEFLAHDNGQFHPERPARLMAIVEAIKAAPWANQIEWQLPTTVETRSVGPLLQQIHTLDYINLVEQIARGGGGRLDADTPISPCSYDIALLAVNAWLDGVN
;
A
#
# COMPACT_ATOMS: atom_id res chain seq x y z
N MET A 1 -12.38 19.49 6.04
CA MET A 1 -11.66 18.48 6.83
C MET A 1 -10.42 18.09 6.04
N LEU A 2 -9.34 17.65 6.69
CA LEU A 2 -8.14 17.17 6.02
C LEU A 2 -8.38 15.71 5.61
N PRO A 3 -8.37 15.38 4.30
CA PRO A 3 -8.54 14.01 3.86
C PRO A 3 -7.33 13.15 4.23
N VAL A 4 -7.59 11.94 4.71
CA VAL A 4 -6.60 10.87 4.91
C VAL A 4 -7.12 9.62 4.23
N ILE A 5 -6.40 9.16 3.22
CA ILE A 5 -6.77 7.98 2.44
C ILE A 5 -6.11 6.75 3.05
N TYR A 6 -6.93 5.83 3.56
CA TYR A 6 -6.47 4.67 4.32
C TYR A 6 -7.45 3.50 4.18
N SER A 7 -6.92 2.29 3.99
CA SER A 7 -7.64 1.02 4.12
C SER A 7 -6.88 0.09 5.05
N ASP A 8 -7.60 -0.68 5.87
CA ASP A 8 -6.99 -1.75 6.68
C ASP A 8 -6.34 -2.83 5.81
N GLU A 9 -6.68 -2.92 4.53
CA GLU A 9 -6.03 -3.82 3.55
C GLU A 9 -4.52 -3.57 3.45
N PHE A 10 -4.06 -2.33 3.68
CA PHE A 10 -2.63 -2.02 3.69
C PHE A 10 -1.85 -2.83 4.74
N LEU A 11 -2.52 -3.32 5.78
CA LEU A 11 -1.93 -4.17 6.81
C LEU A 11 -1.58 -5.58 6.29
N ALA A 12 -2.09 -5.98 5.12
CA ALA A 12 -1.74 -7.27 4.49
C ALA A 12 -0.34 -7.26 3.85
N HIS A 13 0.30 -6.09 3.69
CA HIS A 13 1.72 -6.01 3.40
C HIS A 13 2.53 -6.27 4.68
N ASP A 14 2.64 -7.54 5.06
CA ASP A 14 3.40 -7.97 6.22
C ASP A 14 4.81 -8.46 5.85
N ASN A 15 5.81 -7.66 6.21
CA ASN A 15 7.23 -7.97 6.02
C ASN A 15 7.88 -8.65 7.24
N GLY A 16 7.09 -9.02 8.25
CA GLY A 16 7.52 -9.78 9.40
C GLY A 16 7.88 -8.93 10.63
N GLN A 17 8.03 -9.63 11.76
CA GLN A 17 8.01 -9.03 13.11
C GLN A 17 9.09 -7.96 13.37
N PHE A 18 10.27 -8.10 12.78
CA PHE A 18 11.42 -7.23 13.02
C PHE A 18 11.66 -6.20 11.91
N HIS A 19 10.85 -6.23 10.85
CA HIS A 19 10.98 -5.27 9.77
C HIS A 19 10.48 -3.89 10.23
N PRO A 20 11.20 -2.78 9.94
CA PRO A 20 10.74 -1.44 10.31
C PRO A 20 9.44 -1.05 9.59
N GLU A 21 9.30 -1.51 8.35
CA GLU A 21 8.07 -1.43 7.57
C GLU A 21 7.25 -2.68 7.90
N ARG A 22 6.53 -2.66 9.02
CA ARG A 22 5.62 -3.74 9.44
C ARG A 22 4.22 -3.17 9.71
N PRO A 23 3.14 -3.98 9.63
CA PRO A 23 1.77 -3.50 9.82
C PRO A 23 1.54 -2.74 11.13
N ALA A 24 2.17 -3.20 12.23
CA ALA A 24 2.05 -2.56 13.54
C ALA A 24 2.50 -1.09 13.56
N ARG A 25 3.44 -0.67 12.69
CA ARG A 25 3.85 0.73 12.57
C ARG A 25 2.70 1.57 12.00
N LEU A 26 2.03 1.07 10.96
CA LEU A 26 0.90 1.74 10.34
C LEU A 26 -0.30 1.80 11.29
N MET A 27 -0.61 0.70 12.00
CA MET A 27 -1.64 0.67 13.04
C MET A 27 -1.41 1.74 14.09
N ALA A 28 -0.18 1.82 14.65
CA ALA A 28 0.15 2.81 15.67
C ALA A 28 -0.03 4.26 15.18
N ILE A 29 0.30 4.54 13.92
CA ILE A 29 0.08 5.87 13.31
C ILE A 29 -1.41 6.17 13.21
N VAL A 30 -2.20 5.23 12.69
CA VAL A 30 -3.65 5.38 12.52
C VAL A 30 -4.35 5.55 13.86
N GLU A 31 -3.98 4.76 14.87
CA GLU A 31 -4.47 4.89 16.25
C GLU A 31 -4.14 6.26 16.84
N ALA A 32 -2.91 6.73 16.67
CA ALA A 32 -2.49 8.05 17.15
C ALA A 32 -3.28 9.19 16.49
N ILE A 33 -3.53 9.12 15.17
CA ILE A 33 -4.34 10.10 14.45
C ILE A 33 -5.79 10.08 14.94
N LYS A 34 -6.39 8.89 15.10
CA LYS A 34 -7.76 8.72 15.58
C LYS A 34 -7.96 9.21 17.02
N ALA A 35 -6.92 9.14 17.86
CA ALA A 35 -6.94 9.59 19.25
C ALA A 35 -6.54 11.08 19.43
N ALA A 36 -6.10 11.76 18.37
CA ALA A 36 -5.61 13.13 18.48
C ALA A 36 -6.74 14.11 18.86
N PRO A 37 -6.45 15.21 19.60
CA PRO A 37 -7.46 16.22 19.95
C PRO A 37 -8.16 16.88 18.75
N TRP A 38 -7.53 16.80 17.57
CA TRP A 38 -8.01 17.33 16.30
C TRP A 38 -8.55 16.23 15.37
N ALA A 39 -8.78 15.00 15.84
CA ALA A 39 -9.26 13.89 15.02
C ALA A 39 -10.58 14.19 14.29
N ASN A 40 -11.42 15.06 14.84
CA ASN A 40 -12.65 15.55 14.21
C ASN A 40 -12.41 16.44 12.97
N GLN A 41 -11.16 16.85 12.71
CA GLN A 41 -10.76 17.58 11.52
C GLN A 41 -10.33 16.63 10.39
N ILE A 42 -10.18 15.33 10.66
CA ILE A 42 -9.78 14.32 9.67
C ILE A 42 -10.99 13.72 8.99
N GLU A 43 -10.92 13.65 7.67
CA GLU A 43 -11.87 12.93 6.84
C GLU A 43 -11.20 11.65 6.32
N TRP A 44 -11.59 10.50 6.88
CA TRP A 44 -11.07 9.21 6.44
C TRP A 44 -11.75 8.78 5.14
N GLN A 45 -10.96 8.48 4.13
CA GLN A 45 -11.43 8.04 2.82
C GLN A 45 -10.83 6.69 2.47
N LEU A 46 -11.61 5.84 1.81
CA LEU A 46 -11.10 4.61 1.23
C LEU A 46 -10.41 4.94 -0.10
N PRO A 47 -9.32 4.23 -0.46
CA PRO A 47 -8.75 4.33 -1.78
C PRO A 47 -9.71 3.78 -2.84
N THR A 48 -9.65 4.33 -4.04
CA THR A 48 -10.28 3.77 -5.25
C THR A 48 -9.78 2.34 -5.45
N THR A 49 -10.71 1.40 -5.65
CA THR A 49 -10.33 0.00 -5.80
C THR A 49 -9.66 -0.26 -7.16
N VAL A 50 -8.87 -1.32 -7.24
CA VAL A 50 -8.18 -1.72 -8.49
C VAL A 50 -9.15 -2.13 -9.59
N GLU A 51 -10.35 -2.59 -9.24
CA GLU A 51 -11.44 -2.89 -10.19
C GLU A 51 -12.05 -1.61 -10.76
N THR A 52 -12.11 -0.54 -9.95
CA THR A 52 -12.65 0.76 -10.37
C THR A 52 -11.66 1.52 -11.24
N ARG A 53 -10.37 1.51 -10.86
CA ARG A 53 -9.29 2.13 -11.64
C ARG A 53 -8.10 1.19 -11.70
N SER A 54 -7.85 0.66 -12.90
CA SER A 54 -6.64 -0.07 -13.21
C SER A 54 -5.44 0.88 -13.27
N VAL A 55 -4.39 0.59 -12.51
CA VAL A 55 -3.16 1.39 -12.47
C VAL A 55 -2.07 0.86 -13.39
N GLY A 56 -2.25 -0.31 -14.02
CA GLY A 56 -1.26 -0.96 -14.88
C GLY A 56 -0.69 -0.06 -16.00
N PRO A 57 -1.53 0.69 -16.75
CA PRO A 57 -1.03 1.63 -17.75
C PRO A 57 -0.16 2.76 -17.18
N LEU A 58 -0.41 3.20 -15.94
CA LEU A 58 0.41 4.21 -15.27
C LEU A 58 1.73 3.60 -14.80
N LEU A 59 1.71 2.38 -14.26
CA LEU A 59 2.92 1.67 -13.86
C LEU A 59 3.88 1.47 -15.04
N GLN A 60 3.36 1.11 -16.23
CA GLN A 60 4.19 0.91 -17.43
C GLN A 60 4.82 2.20 -17.97
N GLN A 61 4.37 3.38 -17.54
CA GLN A 61 5.03 4.65 -17.91
C GLN A 61 6.34 4.87 -17.13
N ILE A 62 6.49 4.23 -15.98
CA ILE A 62 7.63 4.41 -15.06
C ILE A 62 8.44 3.14 -14.81
N HIS A 63 7.87 1.97 -15.07
CA HIS A 63 8.49 0.67 -14.87
C HIS A 63 8.42 -0.17 -16.16
N THR A 64 9.42 -1.02 -16.38
CA THR A 64 9.36 -2.01 -17.46
C THR A 64 8.32 -3.07 -17.14
N LEU A 65 7.71 -3.65 -18.18
CA LEU A 65 6.78 -4.76 -18.02
C LEU A 65 7.43 -5.95 -17.30
N ASP A 66 8.69 -6.24 -17.59
CA ASP A 66 9.45 -7.32 -16.94
C ASP A 66 9.59 -7.10 -15.43
N TYR A 67 9.80 -5.86 -14.98
CA TYR A 67 9.88 -5.54 -13.56
C TYR A 67 8.53 -5.71 -12.86
N ILE A 68 7.44 -5.23 -13.46
CA ILE A 68 6.08 -5.39 -12.93
C ILE A 68 5.76 -6.88 -12.79
N ASN A 69 6.04 -7.67 -13.83
CA ASN A 69 5.82 -9.12 -13.84
C ASN A 69 6.69 -9.82 -12.79
N LEU A 70 7.94 -9.41 -12.61
CA LEU A 70 8.84 -9.97 -11.59
C LEU A 70 8.25 -9.79 -10.18
N VAL A 71 7.81 -8.57 -9.84
CA VAL A 71 7.21 -8.28 -8.53
C VAL A 71 5.95 -9.10 -8.32
N GLU A 72 5.08 -9.17 -9.33
CA GLU A 72 3.87 -10.01 -9.28
C GLU A 72 4.23 -11.47 -9.05
N GLN A 73 5.17 -12.02 -9.83
CA GLN A 73 5.60 -13.41 -9.72
C GLN A 73 6.16 -13.75 -8.34
N ILE A 74 6.98 -12.88 -7.76
CA ILE A 74 7.51 -13.08 -6.39
C ILE A 74 6.36 -13.13 -5.39
N ALA A 75 5.44 -12.17 -5.44
CA ALA A 75 4.29 -12.14 -4.52
C ALA A 75 3.41 -13.39 -4.69
N ARG A 76 2.98 -13.71 -5.91
CA ARG A 76 2.16 -14.89 -6.21
C ARG A 76 2.86 -16.22 -5.89
N GLY A 77 4.18 -16.25 -5.92
CA GLY A 77 5.02 -17.39 -5.53
C GLY A 77 5.08 -17.64 -4.02
N GLY A 78 4.35 -16.88 -3.20
CA GLY A 78 4.38 -16.97 -1.74
C GLY A 78 5.28 -15.92 -1.08
N GLY A 79 5.74 -14.92 -1.84
CA GLY A 79 6.64 -13.88 -1.38
C GLY A 79 8.11 -14.23 -1.58
N GLY A 80 8.98 -13.41 -0.99
CA GLY A 80 10.42 -13.51 -1.14
C GLY A 80 11.07 -12.16 -0.93
N ARG A 81 12.10 -11.90 -1.73
CA ARG A 81 12.89 -10.67 -1.68
C ARG A 81 13.15 -10.19 -3.10
N LEU A 82 12.87 -8.92 -3.36
CA LEU A 82 13.28 -8.28 -4.61
C LEU A 82 14.77 -7.96 -4.57
N ASP A 83 15.26 -7.53 -3.41
CA ASP A 83 16.67 -7.28 -3.11
C ASP A 83 16.95 -7.48 -1.60
N ALA A 84 18.10 -7.03 -1.11
CA ALA A 84 18.51 -7.21 0.29
C ALA A 84 17.57 -6.51 1.30
N ASP A 85 16.95 -5.40 0.92
CA ASP A 85 16.18 -4.50 1.79
C ASP A 85 14.68 -4.43 1.42
N THR A 86 14.27 -5.07 0.31
CA THR A 86 12.90 -5.05 -0.20
C THR A 86 12.25 -6.44 -0.12
N PRO A 87 11.76 -6.86 1.05
CA PRO A 87 10.92 -8.05 1.17
C PRO A 87 9.58 -7.88 0.45
N ILE A 88 9.04 -8.98 -0.05
CA ILE A 88 7.74 -9.06 -0.71
C ILE A 88 6.94 -10.17 -0.02
N SER A 89 5.76 -9.86 0.50
CA SER A 89 4.80 -10.81 1.04
C SER A 89 3.83 -11.30 -0.05
N PRO A 90 3.05 -12.37 0.18
CA PRO A 90 2.10 -12.89 -0.81
C PRO A 90 1.08 -11.87 -1.33
N CYS A 91 0.68 -10.91 -0.47
CA CYS A 91 -0.31 -9.88 -0.82
C CYS A 91 0.34 -8.58 -1.33
N SER A 92 1.67 -8.44 -1.26
CA SER A 92 2.38 -7.19 -1.57
C SER A 92 2.01 -6.60 -2.92
N TYR A 93 1.86 -7.43 -3.97
CA TYR A 93 1.55 -6.92 -5.30
C TYR A 93 0.18 -6.23 -5.33
N ASP A 94 -0.87 -6.88 -4.83
CA ASP A 94 -2.21 -6.29 -4.79
C ASP A 94 -2.26 -5.04 -3.92
N ILE A 95 -1.59 -5.09 -2.76
CA ILE A 95 -1.53 -3.96 -1.82
C ILE A 95 -0.76 -2.78 -2.44
N ALA A 96 0.29 -3.04 -3.22
CA ALA A 96 0.99 -1.99 -3.95
C ALA A 96 0.10 -1.34 -5.02
N LEU A 97 -0.72 -2.11 -5.75
CA LEU A 97 -1.68 -1.55 -6.71
C LEU A 97 -2.73 -0.67 -6.03
N LEU A 98 -3.26 -1.11 -4.88
CA LEU A 98 -4.20 -0.31 -4.08
C LEU A 98 -3.54 0.96 -3.53
N ALA A 99 -2.29 0.88 -3.07
CA ALA A 99 -1.53 2.03 -2.59
C ALA A 99 -1.27 3.06 -3.69
N VAL A 100 -1.03 2.63 -4.94
CA VAL A 100 -0.93 3.55 -6.09
C VAL A 100 -2.27 4.27 -6.32
N ASN A 101 -3.39 3.56 -6.21
CA ASN A 101 -4.70 4.21 -6.26
C ASN A 101 -4.88 5.24 -5.14
N ALA A 102 -4.49 4.91 -3.90
CA ALA A 102 -4.55 5.84 -2.78
C ALA A 102 -3.73 7.11 -3.03
N TRP A 103 -2.54 6.97 -3.61
CA TRP A 103 -1.71 8.12 -4.00
C TRP A 103 -2.40 8.98 -5.06
N LEU A 104 -2.95 8.37 -6.11
CA LEU A 104 -3.66 9.08 -7.16
C LEU A 104 -4.89 9.82 -6.64
N ASP A 105 -5.61 9.27 -5.67
CA ASP A 105 -6.78 9.93 -5.08
C ASP A 105 -6.41 11.16 -4.24
N GLY A 106 -5.17 11.23 -3.74
CA GLY A 106 -4.67 12.35 -2.94
C GLY A 106 -4.09 13.51 -3.76
N VAL A 107 -3.86 13.33 -5.07
CA VAL A 107 -3.22 14.35 -5.94
C VAL A 107 -4.11 14.84 -7.08
N ASN A 108 -5.28 14.23 -7.27
CA ASN A 108 -6.25 14.61 -8.31
C ASN A 108 -7.30 15.60 -7.80
#